data_AF-A0A957RKJ1-F1
#
_entry.id   AF-A0A957RKJ1-F1
#
_cell.length_a   1.000
_cell.length_b   1.000
_cell.length_c   1.000
_cell.angle_alpha   90.00
_cell.angle_beta   90.00
_cell.angle_gamma   90.00
#
_symmetry.space_group_name_H-M   'P 1'
#
loop_
_entity.id
_entity.type
_entity.pdbx_description
1 polymer ?
#
loop_
_entity_poly.entity_id
_entity_poly.type
_entity_poly.pdbx_seq_one_letter_code
_entity_poly.pdbx_strand_id
1 'polypeptide(L)'
;MRITTHFHQHRGWRLAVVLVSALSLLVAFAPAQAAPPQAADPVNLEQSQIFNDDLTVRSGQTIDGDVVVYQGDVTVENEGAIRGNLIVYSGEIEIEEGGVVDGDITSFSGDIRIDGIVNGSVAALSGDVQIDSSAV
;
A
#
# COMPACT_ATOMS: atom_id res chain seq x y z
N MET A 1 -36.54 19.17 75.06
CA MET A 1 -36.70 17.99 75.93
C MET A 1 -37.22 16.83 75.07
N ARG A 2 -36.55 15.67 75.15
CA ARG A 2 -36.79 14.37 74.47
C ARG A 2 -36.26 14.19 73.04
N ILE A 3 -35.07 13.59 73.01
CA ILE A 3 -34.53 12.71 71.96
C ILE A 3 -35.29 11.38 72.03
N THR A 4 -35.64 10.78 70.90
CA THR A 4 -35.69 9.32 70.75
C THR A 4 -35.36 8.91 69.31
N THR A 5 -34.18 8.31 69.19
CA THR A 5 -33.64 7.46 68.11
C THR A 5 -34.57 6.31 67.74
N HIS A 6 -34.52 5.84 66.48
CA HIS A 6 -34.19 4.43 66.22
C HIS A 6 -33.77 4.18 64.75
N PHE A 7 -32.51 3.76 64.62
CA PHE A 7 -31.89 3.08 63.46
C PHE A 7 -32.81 2.04 62.84
N HIS A 8 -32.81 1.85 61.50
CA HIS A 8 -33.03 0.53 60.84
C HIS A 8 -32.76 0.43 59.30
N GLN A 9 -31.90 1.24 58.66
CA GLN A 9 -31.78 1.22 57.18
C GLN A 9 -30.57 0.50 56.54
N HIS A 10 -29.68 -0.14 57.30
CA HIS A 10 -28.44 -0.71 56.72
C HIS A 10 -28.60 -2.02 55.92
N ARG A 11 -29.76 -2.70 55.96
CA ARG A 11 -29.96 -3.99 55.26
C ARG A 11 -30.27 -3.82 53.77
N GLY A 12 -31.04 -2.79 53.40
CA GLY A 12 -31.45 -2.54 52.01
C GLY A 12 -30.29 -2.06 51.13
N TRP A 13 -29.43 -1.19 51.67
CA TRP A 13 -28.26 -0.67 50.96
C TRP A 13 -27.28 -1.78 50.56
N ARG A 14 -27.03 -2.73 51.47
CA ARG A 14 -26.11 -3.84 51.22
C ARG A 14 -26.62 -4.80 50.15
N LEU A 15 -27.93 -5.03 50.09
CA LEU A 15 -28.56 -5.86 49.05
C LEU A 15 -28.55 -5.19 47.68
N ALA A 16 -28.77 -3.87 47.62
CA ALA A 16 -28.68 -3.10 46.39
C ALA A 16 -27.26 -3.13 45.81
N VAL A 17 -26.23 -2.99 46.65
CA VAL A 17 -24.82 -3.09 46.21
C VAL A 17 -24.50 -4.47 45.67
N VAL A 18 -24.90 -5.55 46.36
CA VAL A 18 -24.66 -6.93 45.89
C VAL A 18 -25.38 -7.22 44.57
N LEU A 19 -26.62 -6.74 44.40
CA LEU A 19 -27.37 -6.89 43.15
C LEU A 19 -26.73 -6.13 41.99
N VAL A 20 -26.26 -4.90 42.22
CA VAL A 20 -25.54 -4.12 41.20
C VAL A 20 -24.20 -4.79 40.85
N SER A 21 -23.46 -5.29 41.84
CA SER A 21 -22.22 -6.04 41.59
C SER A 21 -22.45 -7.34 40.82
N ALA A 22 -23.50 -8.10 41.16
CA ALA A 22 -23.86 -9.33 40.48
C ALA A 22 -24.35 -9.08 39.04
N LEU A 23 -25.06 -7.98 38.81
CA LEU A 23 -25.54 -7.58 37.48
C LEU A 23 -24.38 -7.10 36.59
N SER A 24 -23.39 -6.40 37.15
CA SER A 24 -22.17 -5.99 36.43
C SER A 24 -21.32 -7.19 35.99
N LEU A 25 -21.29 -8.26 36.79
CA LEU A 25 -20.59 -9.51 36.47
C LEU A 25 -21.22 -10.26 35.28
N LEU A 26 -22.52 -10.09 35.05
CA LEU A 26 -23.24 -10.73 33.93
C LEU A 26 -22.92 -10.10 32.57
N VAL A 27 -22.56 -8.81 32.52
CA VAL A 27 -22.21 -8.12 31.26
C VAL A 27 -20.81 -8.54 30.74
N ALA A 28 -19.91 -8.95 31.63
CA ALA A 28 -18.55 -9.36 31.28
C ALA A 28 -18.47 -10.73 30.55
N PHE A 29 -19.57 -11.48 30.51
CA PHE A 29 -19.66 -12.79 29.84
C PHE A 29 -20.59 -12.79 28.62
N ALA A 30 -20.84 -11.64 28.00
CA ALA A 30 -21.50 -11.59 26.70
C ALA A 30 -20.58 -12.22 25.63
N PRO A 31 -21.06 -13.17 24.81
CA PRO A 31 -20.26 -13.70 23.72
C PRO A 31 -19.97 -12.55 22.74
N ALA A 32 -18.69 -12.31 22.47
CA ALA A 32 -18.27 -11.36 21.45
C ALA A 32 -18.82 -11.84 20.09
N GLN A 33 -19.85 -11.15 19.59
CA GLN A 33 -20.32 -11.37 18.23
C GLN A 33 -19.19 -10.91 17.30
N ALA A 34 -18.61 -11.85 16.54
CA ALA A 34 -17.64 -11.52 15.52
C ALA A 34 -18.32 -10.62 14.49
N ALA A 35 -17.85 -9.38 14.38
CA ALA A 35 -18.25 -8.52 13.27
C ALA A 35 -17.85 -9.22 11.96
N PRO A 36 -18.71 -9.21 10.93
CA PRO A 36 -18.32 -9.71 9.62
C PRO A 36 -17.05 -8.97 9.16
N PRO A 37 -16.11 -9.66 8.49
CA PRO A 37 -14.92 -9.01 7.95
C PRO A 37 -15.38 -7.86 7.06
N GLN A 38 -15.03 -6.65 7.49
CA GLN A 38 -15.27 -5.46 6.69
C GLN A 38 -14.47 -5.65 5.40
N ALA A 39 -15.15 -5.65 4.25
CA ALA A 39 -14.47 -5.70 2.97
C ALA A 39 -13.46 -4.56 2.97
N ALA A 40 -12.19 -4.88 2.78
CA ALA A 40 -11.16 -3.86 2.64
C ALA A 40 -11.57 -2.95 1.48
N ASP A 41 -11.42 -1.64 1.64
CA ASP A 41 -11.52 -0.72 0.52
C ASP A 41 -10.59 -1.23 -0.60
N PRO A 42 -11.02 -1.21 -1.87
CA PRO A 42 -10.12 -1.57 -2.96
C PRO A 42 -8.92 -0.63 -2.87
N VAL A 43 -7.75 -1.21 -2.58
CA VAL A 43 -6.51 -0.45 -2.52
C VAL A 43 -6.27 0.07 -3.93
N ASN A 44 -6.49 1.37 -4.15
CA ASN A 44 -6.09 2.01 -5.39
C ASN A 44 -4.58 2.21 -5.33
N LEU A 45 -3.85 1.17 -5.75
CA LEU A 45 -2.39 1.18 -5.86
C LEU A 45 -2.03 1.98 -7.12
N GLU A 46 -2.21 3.30 -7.11
CA GLU A 46 -1.69 4.16 -8.19
C GLU A 46 -0.15 4.20 -8.21
N GLN A 47 0.48 3.55 -7.24
CA GLN A 47 1.92 3.32 -7.20
C GLN A 47 2.20 1.82 -7.03
N SER A 48 2.73 1.20 -8.08
CA SER A 48 3.17 -0.19 -8.06
C SER A 48 4.60 -0.26 -7.54
N GLN A 49 4.82 -0.96 -6.43
CA GLN A 49 6.15 -1.14 -5.84
C GLN A 49 6.58 -2.60 -5.90
N ILE A 50 7.74 -2.87 -6.50
CA ILE A 50 8.33 -4.20 -6.67
C ILE A 50 9.64 -4.27 -5.89
N PHE A 51 9.87 -5.36 -5.15
CA PHE A 51 11.04 -5.51 -4.28
C PHE A 51 11.74 -6.85 -4.51
N ASN A 52 13.03 -6.81 -4.81
CA ASN A 52 13.89 -7.98 -5.07
C ASN A 52 13.34 -8.90 -6.16
N ASP A 53 12.71 -8.31 -7.17
CA ASP A 53 12.09 -9.03 -8.28
C ASP A 53 12.07 -8.14 -9.52
N ASP A 54 11.99 -8.77 -10.68
CA ASP A 54 12.02 -8.10 -11.97
C ASP A 54 10.61 -7.71 -12.41
N LEU A 55 10.51 -6.64 -13.21
CA LEU A 55 9.26 -6.22 -13.84
C LEU A 55 9.35 -6.38 -15.35
N THR A 56 8.49 -7.22 -15.91
CA THR A 56 8.22 -7.23 -17.36
C THR A 56 6.83 -6.70 -17.63
N VAL A 57 6.72 -5.54 -18.29
CA VAL A 57 5.47 -5.04 -18.86
C VAL A 57 5.33 -5.68 -20.23
N ARG A 58 4.50 -6.72 -20.30
CA ARG A 58 4.36 -7.52 -21.51
C ARG A 58 3.70 -6.76 -22.64
N SER A 59 3.85 -7.27 -23.86
CA SER A 59 3.18 -6.72 -25.03
C SER A 59 1.67 -6.55 -24.83
N GLY A 60 1.16 -5.34 -25.11
CA GLY A 60 -0.24 -4.93 -24.92
C GLY A 60 -0.68 -4.74 -23.46
N GLN A 61 0.19 -4.99 -22.49
CA GLN A 61 -0.08 -4.72 -21.08
C GLN A 61 0.07 -3.23 -20.80
N THR A 62 -0.83 -2.68 -20.00
CA THR A 62 -0.65 -1.33 -19.45
C THR A 62 -0.64 -1.38 -17.93
N ILE A 63 0.32 -0.69 -17.33
CA ILE A 63 0.34 -0.35 -15.91
C ILE A 63 -0.08 1.11 -15.79
N ASP A 64 -1.13 1.38 -15.03
CA ASP A 64 -1.57 2.73 -14.72
C ASP A 64 -0.86 3.23 -13.45
N GLY A 65 -0.36 4.46 -13.49
CA GLY A 65 0.32 5.09 -12.37
C GLY A 65 1.84 4.86 -12.33
N ASP A 66 2.45 5.30 -11.24
CA ASP A 66 3.90 5.28 -11.05
C ASP A 66 4.39 3.88 -10.68
N VAL A 67 5.59 3.53 -11.14
CA VAL A 67 6.25 2.25 -10.86
C VAL A 67 7.56 2.51 -10.15
N VAL A 68 7.78 1.79 -9.05
CA VAL A 68 9.06 1.78 -8.34
C VAL A 68 9.57 0.35 -8.21
N VAL A 69 10.78 0.07 -8.69
CA VAL A 69 11.43 -1.24 -8.58
C VAL A 69 12.68 -1.12 -7.72
N TYR A 70 12.82 -2.00 -6.74
CA TYR A 70 13.99 -2.08 -5.87
C TYR A 70 14.70 -3.40 -6.08
N GLN A 71 15.97 -3.37 -6.47
CA GLN A 71 16.83 -4.52 -6.71
C GLN A 71 16.21 -5.50 -7.71
N GLY A 72 16.04 -5.05 -8.95
CA GLY A 72 15.44 -5.83 -10.02
C GLY A 72 15.47 -5.07 -11.33
N ASP A 73 15.40 -5.81 -12.42
CA ASP A 73 15.45 -5.27 -13.77
C ASP A 73 14.04 -4.95 -14.29
N VAL A 74 13.94 -4.01 -15.23
CA VAL A 74 12.68 -3.59 -15.83
C VAL A 74 12.75 -3.69 -17.34
N THR A 75 11.83 -4.46 -17.92
CA THR A 75 11.64 -4.55 -19.38
C THR A 75 10.23 -4.07 -19.74
N VAL A 76 10.13 -3.14 -20.67
CA VAL A 76 8.85 -2.74 -21.30
C VAL A 76 8.88 -3.22 -22.74
N GLU A 77 8.14 -4.30 -23.00
CA GLU A 77 8.07 -4.92 -24.32
C GLU A 77 7.28 -4.06 -25.32
N ASN A 78 7.33 -4.43 -26.61
CA ASN A 78 6.54 -3.81 -27.68
C ASN A 78 5.04 -3.68 -27.35
N GLU A 79 4.45 -2.49 -27.50
CA GLU A 79 3.07 -2.16 -27.11
C GLU A 79 2.78 -2.26 -25.59
N GLY A 80 3.79 -2.56 -24.77
CA GLY A 80 3.73 -2.42 -23.32
C GLY A 80 3.77 -0.94 -22.92
N ALA A 81 3.02 -0.57 -21.89
CA ALA A 81 2.93 0.83 -21.46
C ALA A 81 2.95 0.99 -19.93
N ILE A 82 3.70 1.99 -19.46
CA ILE A 82 3.61 2.53 -18.10
C ILE A 82 3.03 3.95 -18.22
N ARG A 83 1.83 4.17 -17.69
CA ARG A 83 1.16 5.48 -17.66
C ARG A 83 1.50 6.25 -16.38
N GLY A 84 2.79 6.53 -16.22
CA GLY A 84 3.34 7.21 -15.06
C GLY A 84 4.87 7.19 -15.09
N ASN A 85 5.47 7.55 -13.97
CA ASN A 85 6.92 7.60 -13.82
C ASN A 85 7.48 6.21 -13.49
N LEU A 86 8.70 5.93 -13.97
CA LEU A 86 9.45 4.72 -13.65
C LEU A 86 10.69 5.07 -12.83
N ILE A 87 10.77 4.52 -11.61
CA ILE A 87 11.93 4.67 -10.74
C ILE A 87 12.52 3.29 -10.46
N VAL A 88 13.80 3.09 -10.74
CA VAL A 88 14.49 1.82 -10.48
C VAL A 88 15.71 2.05 -9.59
N TYR A 89 15.78 1.31 -8.51
CA TYR A 89 16.92 1.27 -7.60
C TYR A 89 17.68 -0.03 -7.82
N SER A 90 18.89 0.05 -8.35
CA SER A 90 19.80 -1.07 -8.58
C SER A 90 19.22 -2.13 -9.51
N GLY A 91 19.29 -1.89 -10.81
CA GLY A 91 18.83 -2.79 -11.87
C GLY A 91 18.90 -2.11 -13.24
N GLU A 92 18.82 -2.91 -14.30
CA GLU A 92 18.80 -2.42 -15.68
C GLU A 92 17.38 -2.03 -16.12
N ILE A 93 17.28 -1.02 -16.98
CA ILE A 93 16.01 -0.62 -17.62
C ILE A 93 16.15 -0.81 -19.12
N GLU A 94 15.23 -1.58 -19.71
CA GLU A 94 15.13 -1.79 -21.15
C GLU A 94 13.73 -1.43 -21.64
N ILE A 95 13.65 -0.40 -22.49
CA ILE A 95 12.42 0.00 -23.17
C ILE A 95 12.56 -0.43 -24.62
N GLU A 96 11.94 -1.55 -24.99
CA GLU A 96 12.02 -2.11 -26.33
C GLU A 96 11.29 -1.23 -27.36
N GLU A 97 11.53 -1.49 -28.66
CA GLU A 97 10.84 -0.81 -29.76
C GLU A 97 9.30 -0.91 -29.57
N GLY A 98 8.63 0.24 -29.54
CA GLY A 98 7.18 0.34 -29.33
C GLY A 98 6.72 0.20 -27.88
N GLY A 99 7.63 -0.05 -26.93
CA GLY A 99 7.37 0.12 -25.50
C GLY A 99 7.26 1.61 -25.14
N VAL A 100 6.41 1.94 -24.17
CA VAL A 100 6.10 3.34 -23.83
C VAL A 100 6.16 3.59 -22.32
N VAL A 101 6.85 4.66 -21.93
CA VAL A 101 6.76 5.27 -20.60
C VAL A 101 6.20 6.70 -20.75
N ASP A 102 5.00 6.93 -20.24
CA ASP A 102 4.30 8.22 -20.32
C ASP A 102 4.65 9.17 -19.16
N GLY A 103 5.93 9.21 -18.80
CA GLY A 103 6.45 9.93 -17.65
C GLY A 103 7.97 9.96 -17.61
N ASP A 104 8.53 10.31 -16.45
CA ASP A 104 9.97 10.38 -16.25
C ASP A 104 10.55 8.99 -15.89
N ILE A 105 11.77 8.72 -16.36
CA ILE A 105 12.57 7.55 -15.95
C ILE A 105 13.71 8.00 -15.05
N THR A 106 13.83 7.42 -13.86
CA THR A 106 14.96 7.62 -12.95
C THR A 106 15.60 6.29 -12.56
N SER A 107 16.86 6.08 -12.93
CA SER A 107 17.67 4.94 -12.48
C SER A 107 18.68 5.38 -11.42
N PHE A 108 18.75 4.62 -10.32
CA PHE A 108 19.81 4.71 -9.33
C PHE A 108 20.65 3.45 -9.41
N SER A 109 21.89 3.55 -9.89
CA SER A 109 22.86 2.45 -10.00
C SER A 109 22.42 1.34 -10.97
N GLY A 110 22.24 1.68 -12.24
CA GLY A 110 22.02 0.73 -13.33
C GLY A 110 21.91 1.43 -14.67
N ASP A 111 22.09 0.66 -15.75
CA ASP A 111 22.09 1.19 -17.11
C ASP A 111 20.67 1.28 -17.68
N ILE A 112 20.45 2.23 -18.58
CA ILE A 112 19.17 2.45 -19.27
C ILE A 112 19.39 2.27 -20.77
N ARG A 113 18.64 1.36 -21.39
CA ARG A 113 18.55 1.19 -22.85
C ARG A 113 17.15 1.57 -23.33
N ILE A 114 17.09 2.45 -24.32
CA ILE A 114 15.84 2.97 -24.87
C ILE A 114 15.84 2.79 -26.39
N ASP A 115 14.97 1.89 -26.86
CA ASP A 115 14.59 1.71 -28.26
C ASP A 115 13.15 2.20 -28.52
N GLY A 116 12.35 2.38 -27.46
CA GLY A 116 10.95 2.84 -27.49
C GLY A 116 10.75 4.32 -27.18
N ILE A 117 9.59 4.66 -26.59
CA ILE A 117 9.15 6.05 -26.39
C ILE A 117 9.17 6.42 -24.92
N VAL A 118 9.77 7.56 -24.59
CA VAL A 118 9.74 8.14 -23.24
C VAL A 118 9.26 9.59 -23.34
N ASN A 119 8.02 9.84 -22.90
CA ASN A 119 7.41 11.17 -23.04
C ASN A 119 7.88 12.19 -21.98
N GLY A 120 8.74 11.77 -21.05
CA GLY A 120 9.33 12.60 -20.00
C GLY A 120 10.85 12.72 -20.08
N SER A 121 11.46 12.96 -18.93
CA SER A 121 12.91 13.08 -18.77
C SER A 121 13.53 11.74 -18.37
N VAL A 122 14.78 11.51 -18.79
CA VAL A 122 15.58 10.35 -18.37
C VAL A 122 16.73 10.83 -17.50
N ALA A 123 16.83 10.28 -16.28
CA ALA A 123 17.92 10.53 -15.35
C ALA A 123 18.56 9.22 -14.90
N ALA A 124 19.87 9.09 -15.08
CA ALA A 124 20.66 7.97 -14.54
C ALA A 124 21.68 8.50 -13.53
N LEU A 125 21.65 7.95 -12.32
CA LEU A 125 22.60 8.24 -11.27
C LEU A 125 23.51 7.02 -11.10
N SER A 126 24.77 7.15 -11.50
CA SER A 126 25.76 6.04 -11.47
C SER A 126 25.41 4.89 -12.41
N GLY A 127 25.16 5.20 -13.69
CA GLY A 127 24.96 4.25 -14.79
C GLY A 127 25.04 4.99 -16.13
N ASP A 128 25.04 4.24 -17.23
CA ASP A 128 25.04 4.78 -18.58
C ASP A 128 23.62 4.81 -19.17
N VAL A 129 23.35 5.77 -20.07
CA VAL A 129 22.12 5.84 -20.85
C VAL A 129 22.45 5.64 -22.32
N GLN A 130 21.91 4.57 -22.90
CA GLN A 130 21.98 4.27 -24.32
C GLN A 130 20.61 4.52 -24.96
N ILE A 131 20.59 5.37 -25.97
CA ILE A 131 19.39 5.71 -26.75
C ILE A 131 19.65 5.24 -28.18
N ASP A 132 18.84 4.33 -28.69
CA ASP A 132 18.95 3.85 -30.06
C ASP A 132 18.18 4.75 -31.04
N SER A 133 18.39 4.51 -32.32
CA SER A 133 17.85 5.29 -33.44
C SER A 133 16.33 5.28 -33.58
N SER A 134 15.65 4.29 -32.99
CA SER A 134 14.18 4.19 -32.97
C SER A 134 13.53 4.96 -31.82
N ALA A 135 14.32 5.41 -30.84
CA ALA A 135 13.79 6.10 -29.67
C ALA A 135 13.30 7.52 -30.02
N VAL A 136 12.21 7.94 -29.37
CA VAL A 136 11.53 9.24 -29.59
C VAL A 136 11.23 9.93 -28.28
#